data_AF-R7RVY5-F1
#
_entry.id   AF-R7RVY5-F1
#
_cell.length_a   1.000
_cell.length_b   1.000
_cell.length_c   1.000
_cell.angle_alpha   90.00
_cell.angle_beta   90.00
_cell.angle_gamma   90.00
#
_symmetry.space_group_name_H-M   'P 1'
#
loop_
_entity.id
_entity.type
_entity.pdbx_description
1 polymer ?
#
loop_
_entity_poly.entity_id
_entity_poly.type
_entity_poly.pdbx_seq_one_letter_code
_entity_poly.pdbx_strand_id
1 'polypeptide(L)'
;MPHPPLVIPDLAIVPSSPSAKYLGAHFDQELRWHVQAQYAVKRGLDWTLQLRRLAKPSSGLSPGQVRRLFIAVALPKMGYALDVWCSPLID
;
A
#
# COMPACT_ATOMS: atom_id res chain seq x y z
N MET A 1 -17.67 13.38 -5.07
CA MET A 1 -19.04 13.26 -5.62
C MET A 1 -19.49 11.84 -5.34
N PRO A 2 -20.65 11.60 -4.72
CA PRO A 2 -21.12 10.25 -4.46
C PRO A 2 -21.37 9.52 -5.78
N HIS A 3 -20.85 8.30 -5.88
CA HIS A 3 -21.01 7.47 -7.08
C HIS A 3 -22.44 6.98 -7.21
N PRO A 4 -22.98 6.89 -8.42
CA PRO A 4 -24.30 6.31 -8.63
C PRO A 4 -24.31 4.85 -8.13
N PRO A 5 -25.40 4.42 -7.48
CA PRO A 5 -25.52 3.05 -6.98
C PRO A 5 -25.51 2.05 -8.14
N LEU A 6 -24.86 0.89 -7.93
CA LEU A 6 -24.88 -0.19 -8.90
C LEU A 6 -26.23 -0.91 -8.80
N VAL A 7 -27.07 -0.79 -9.83
CA VAL A 7 -28.39 -1.42 -9.87
C VAL A 7 -28.32 -2.69 -10.73
N ILE A 8 -28.50 -3.84 -10.09
CA ILE A 8 -28.86 -5.12 -10.72
C ILE A 8 -30.41 -5.16 -10.71
N PRO A 9 -31.12 -5.78 -11.67
CA PRO A 9 -32.55 -5.51 -11.93
C PRO A 9 -33.46 -5.31 -10.70
N ASP A 10 -33.31 -6.15 -9.66
CA ASP A 10 -34.12 -6.05 -8.43
C ASP A 10 -33.30 -5.66 -7.17
N LEU A 11 -32.02 -5.31 -7.31
CA LEU A 11 -31.11 -5.05 -6.19
C LEU A 11 -30.20 -3.83 -6.45
N ALA A 12 -30.39 -2.79 -5.63
CA ALA A 12 -29.43 -1.70 -5.51
C ALA A 12 -28.28 -2.09 -4.58
N ILE A 13 -27.08 -2.18 -5.13
CA ILE A 13 -25.85 -2.44 -4.38
C ILE A 13 -25.30 -1.09 -3.90
N VAL A 14 -25.36 -0.87 -2.60
CA VAL A 14 -24.77 0.28 -1.92
C VAL A 14 -23.45 -0.16 -1.27
N PRO A 15 -22.34 0.59 -1.44
CA PRO A 15 -21.09 0.28 -0.76
C PRO A 15 -21.30 0.29 0.76
N SER A 16 -20.93 -0.80 1.44
CA SER A 16 -21.01 -0.88 2.90
C SER A 16 -19.96 -0.02 3.62
N SER A 17 -18.91 0.40 2.92
CA SER A 17 -17.81 1.20 3.46
C SER A 17 -17.22 2.14 2.41
N PRO A 18 -16.68 3.31 2.82
CA PRO A 18 -16.08 4.30 1.91
C PRO A 18 -14.73 3.84 1.33
N SER A 19 -14.15 2.78 1.89
CA SER A 19 -12.97 2.13 1.33
C SER A 19 -13.14 0.61 1.32
N ALA A 20 -12.50 -0.03 0.36
CA ALA A 20 -12.47 -1.48 0.20
C ALA A 20 -11.03 -1.96 -0.02
N LYS A 21 -10.76 -3.21 0.35
CA LYS A 21 -9.48 -3.86 0.06
C LYS A 21 -9.71 -4.96 -0.95
N TYR A 22 -9.04 -4.88 -2.09
CA TYR A 22 -9.13 -5.86 -3.17
C TYR A 22 -7.73 -6.27 -3.62
N LEU A 23 -7.47 -7.58 -3.67
CA LEU A 23 -6.16 -8.17 -3.99
C LEU A 23 -4.97 -7.57 -3.20
N GLY A 24 -5.21 -7.10 -1.98
CA GLY A 24 -4.18 -6.46 -1.15
C GLY A 24 -4.06 -4.94 -1.32
N ALA A 25 -4.63 -4.35 -2.35
CA ALA A 25 -4.68 -2.91 -2.58
C ALA A 25 -5.92 -2.29 -1.93
N HIS A 26 -5.73 -1.10 -1.33
CA HIS A 26 -6.81 -0.29 -0.81
C HIS A 26 -7.38 0.62 -1.90
N PHE A 27 -8.70 0.70 -1.98
CA PHE A 27 -9.45 1.57 -2.88
C PHE A 27 -10.38 2.42 -2.03
N ASP A 28 -10.36 3.73 -2.28
CA ASP A 28 -11.30 4.67 -1.71
C ASP A 28 -12.30 5.01 -2.79
N GLN A 29 -13.57 5.16 -2.41
CA GLN A 29 -14.65 5.50 -3.32
C GLN A 29 -14.25 6.69 -4.21
N GLU A 30 -13.91 7.83 -3.66
CA GLU A 30 -13.57 9.04 -4.41
C GLU A 30 -12.20 9.01 -5.10
N LEU A 31 -11.43 7.91 -5.02
CA LEU A 31 -10.08 7.77 -5.56
C LEU A 31 -9.17 8.96 -5.16
N ARG A 32 -9.32 9.46 -3.93
CA ARG A 32 -8.52 10.55 -3.36
C ARG A 32 -7.21 10.05 -2.73
N TRP A 33 -7.02 8.74 -2.70
CA TRP A 33 -5.78 8.06 -2.32
C TRP A 33 -5.29 8.31 -0.88
N HIS A 34 -6.11 8.91 -0.01
CA HIS A 34 -5.69 9.29 1.34
C HIS A 34 -5.43 8.06 2.23
N VAL A 35 -6.31 7.05 2.15
CA VAL A 35 -6.18 5.80 2.90
C VAL A 35 -4.93 5.03 2.47
N GLN A 36 -4.61 5.09 1.17
CA GLN A 36 -3.47 4.44 0.54
C GLN A 36 -2.16 5.10 0.99
N ALA A 37 -2.11 6.43 1.01
CA ALA A 37 -0.96 7.19 1.51
C ALA A 37 -0.69 6.89 3.00
N GLN A 38 -1.73 6.91 3.84
CA GLN A 38 -1.61 6.56 5.26
C GLN A 38 -1.14 5.11 5.45
N TYR A 39 -1.69 4.18 4.66
CA TYR A 39 -1.26 2.79 4.67
C TYR A 39 0.21 2.63 4.25
N ALA A 40 0.65 3.32 3.21
CA ALA A 40 2.03 3.30 2.73
C ALA A 40 3.00 3.83 3.79
N VAL A 41 2.67 4.94 4.46
CA VAL A 41 3.46 5.49 5.58
C VAL A 41 3.57 4.49 6.72
N LYS A 42 2.44 3.90 7.17
CA LYS A 42 2.43 2.88 8.22
C LYS A 42 3.34 1.70 7.85
N ARG A 43 3.21 1.18 6.63
CA ARG A 43 4.01 0.05 6.13
C ARG A 43 5.50 0.40 6.05
N GLY A 44 5.84 1.62 5.64
CA GLY A 44 7.21 2.11 5.62
C GLY A 44 7.83 2.15 7.02
N LEU A 45 7.06 2.62 8.02
CA LEU A 45 7.48 2.61 9.41
C LEU A 45 7.68 1.17 9.94
N ASP A 46 6.75 0.26 9.65
CA ASP A 46 6.86 -1.15 10.05
C ASP A 46 8.16 -1.78 9.50
N TRP A 47 8.44 -1.60 8.21
CA TRP A 47 9.66 -2.09 7.58
C TRP A 47 10.92 -1.45 8.16
N THR A 48 10.89 -0.13 8.38
CA THR A 48 12.02 0.61 8.96
C THR A 48 12.37 0.08 10.36
N LEU A 49 11.35 -0.13 11.20
CA LEU A 49 11.54 -0.67 12.54
C LEU A 49 12.06 -2.11 12.51
N GLN A 50 11.56 -2.96 11.61
CA GLN A 50 12.03 -4.33 11.46
C GLN A 50 13.48 -4.39 10.97
N LEU A 51 13.83 -3.63 9.93
CA LEU A 51 15.19 -3.56 9.41
C LEU A 51 16.17 -2.99 10.44
N ARG A 52 15.76 -1.97 11.21
CA ARG A 52 16.56 -1.45 12.32
C ARG A 52 16.86 -2.50 13.38
N ARG A 53 15.88 -3.36 13.71
CA ARG A 53 16.09 -4.47 14.67
C ARG A 53 17.09 -5.51 14.15
N LEU A 54 17.18 -5.68 12.84
CA LEU A 54 18.15 -6.58 12.21
C LEU A 54 19.53 -5.94 12.06
N ALA A 55 19.62 -4.61 11.94
CA ALA A 55 20.87 -3.87 11.74
C ALA A 55 21.69 -3.63 13.04
N LYS A 56 21.67 -4.56 14.00
CA LYS A 56 22.40 -4.40 15.27
C LYS A 56 23.92 -4.33 15.03
N PRO A 57 24.65 -3.37 15.63
CA PRO A 57 26.08 -3.17 15.35
C PRO A 57 26.99 -4.37 15.62
N SER A 58 26.68 -5.20 16.63
CA SER A 58 27.56 -6.28 17.09
C SER A 58 27.15 -7.69 16.65
N SER A 59 25.89 -7.91 16.29
CA SER A 59 25.33 -9.24 15.98
C SER A 59 24.26 -9.22 14.88
N GLY A 60 24.11 -8.08 14.23
CA GLY A 60 23.10 -7.87 13.19
C GLY A 60 23.64 -8.01 11.78
N LEU A 61 22.75 -7.76 10.83
CA LEU A 61 23.07 -7.66 9.43
C LEU A 61 23.93 -6.42 9.17
N SER A 62 24.90 -6.56 8.26
CA SER A 62 25.68 -5.42 7.79
C SER A 62 24.79 -4.43 7.02
N PRO A 63 25.17 -3.15 6.91
CA PRO A 63 24.40 -2.16 6.13
C PRO A 63 24.11 -2.61 4.69
N GLY A 64 25.05 -3.30 4.05
CA GLY A 64 24.88 -3.87 2.72
C GLY A 64 23.81 -4.98 2.66
N GLN A 65 23.77 -5.85 3.67
CA GLN A 65 22.75 -6.90 3.78
C GLN A 65 21.36 -6.33 4.07
N VAL A 66 21.27 -5.32 4.96
CA VAL A 66 20.02 -4.61 5.26
C VAL A 66 19.47 -3.93 4.01
N ARG A 67 20.34 -3.23 3.25
CA ARG A 67 19.96 -2.62 1.97
C ARG A 67 19.48 -3.67 0.96
N ARG A 68 20.15 -4.82 0.86
CA ARG A 68 19.73 -5.92 -0.03
C ARG A 68 18.37 -6.46 0.37
N LEU A 69 18.10 -6.63 1.67
CA LEU A 69 16.80 -7.07 2.17
C LEU A 69 15.70 -6.05 1.88
N PHE A 70 15.98 -4.76 2.06
CA PHE A 70 15.05 -3.69 1.70
C PHE A 70 14.68 -3.76 0.21
N ILE A 71 15.67 -3.79 -0.68
CA ILE A 71 15.45 -3.81 -2.14
C ILE A 71 14.73 -5.10 -2.58
N ALA A 72 15.14 -6.26 -2.06
CA ALA A 72 14.60 -7.54 -2.52
C ALA A 72 13.21 -7.88 -1.95
N VAL A 73 12.84 -7.31 -0.79
CA VAL A 73 11.62 -7.73 -0.07
C VAL A 73 10.70 -6.57 0.29
N ALA A 74 11.22 -5.55 0.99
CA ALA A 74 10.38 -4.46 1.47
C ALA A 74 9.83 -3.63 0.31
N LEU A 75 10.70 -3.28 -0.64
CA LEU A 75 10.35 -2.43 -1.79
C LEU A 75 9.28 -3.08 -2.68
N PRO A 76 9.39 -4.35 -3.15
CA PRO A 76 8.33 -4.97 -3.95
C PRO A 76 7.01 -5.15 -3.19
N LYS A 77 7.08 -5.46 -1.87
CA LYS A 77 5.87 -5.63 -1.05
C LYS A 77 5.13 -4.34 -0.75
N MET A 78 5.85 -3.22 -0.65
CA MET A 78 5.24 -1.89 -0.54
C MET A 78 4.78 -1.39 -1.91
N GLY A 79 5.54 -1.72 -2.95
CA GLY A 79 5.34 -1.26 -4.32
C GLY A 79 4.25 -1.97 -5.12
N TYR A 80 3.77 -3.13 -4.66
CA TYR A 80 2.82 -3.98 -5.38
C TYR A 80 1.57 -3.25 -5.93
N ALA A 81 1.05 -2.25 -5.21
CA ALA A 81 -0.14 -1.52 -5.62
C ALA A 81 0.18 -0.14 -6.25
N LEU A 82 1.46 0.21 -6.43
CA LEU A 82 1.84 1.52 -6.97
C LEU A 82 1.34 1.69 -8.40
N ASP A 83 1.40 0.67 -9.24
CA ASP A 83 0.92 0.73 -10.63
C ASP A 83 -0.59 1.04 -10.75
N VAL A 84 -1.35 0.85 -9.66
CA VAL A 84 -2.78 1.12 -9.60
C VAL A 84 -3.07 2.58 -9.22
N TRP A 85 -2.21 3.21 -8.42
CA TRP A 85 -2.44 4.54 -7.85
C TRP A 85 -1.57 5.64 -8.47
N CYS A 86 -0.36 5.29 -8.91
CA CYS A 86 0.54 6.21 -9.58
C CYS A 86 0.09 6.34 -11.03
N SER A 87 -0.38 7.54 -11.39
CA SER A 87 -0.54 7.89 -12.80
C SER A 87 0.82 7.79 -13.49
N PRO A 88 0.92 7.16 -14.66
CA PRO A 88 2.15 7.17 -15.42
C PRO A 88 2.48 8.63 -15.78
N LEU A 89 3.71 9.05 -15.48
CA LEU A 89 4.26 10.28 -16.04
C LEU A 89 4.52 9.99 -17.52
N ILE A 90 3.49 10.19 -18.34
CA ILE A 90 3.64 10.20 -19.80
C ILE A 90 3.88 11.66 -20.16
N ASP A 91 5.13 11.97 -20.53
CA ASP A 91 5.48 13.19 -21.27
C ASP A 91 5.01 13.06 -22.74
#